data_AF-A0A538D127-F1
#
_entry.id   AF-A0A538D127-F1
#
_cell.length_a   1.000
_cell.length_b   1.000
_cell.length_c   1.000
_cell.angle_alpha   90.00
_cell.angle_beta   90.00
_cell.angle_gamma   90.00
#
_symmetry.space_group_name_H-M   'P 1'
#
loop_
_entity.id
_entity.type
_entity.pdbx_description
1 polymer ?
#
loop_
_entity_poly.entity_id
_entity_poly.type
_entity_poly.pdbx_seq_one_letter_code
_entity_poly.pdbx_strand_id
1 'polypeptide(L)'
;MARTPLLRALQRLALAHRRAERLGISTAELREREQERAYSRGEFLRRSGTAGAAVALAGPAVFARAAHAAPGKRIAIVGGGIAGLTAALMLQDRGIASTVYESHPTRVGGRMHSDFTEFPGYWANAQGAELCGELIDSGHKTILGLAQRFRLATVNLTGAEPSGSDDTYFFDGSYYSKTQADKDFQPVHQALQADVHAASYPTTYFIHTDGGVALDQMSVYDWIESRVPGGHRSLLGQVLDVAYNIEYGAETTDQSALNLVYLLGYKAVPGNYMVFGASNERYHIVGGNAQLPFAIRDAVVSSQGSGAVKMGWRMTSIARNGDGTCTIVFSTPTGSQQVTADHVILALPFAVLRTLDYSGANFDPLKKTAIMQLGNGRNSKLQLQFASRLWNTEGAWGLSNGATYSDTGYQNTWDVTRAQAGATGILVDYTGGDTAGALSAGTPYANVASSKVATLAQRFLKQLEPVFPGITKQWNGKATLSNPMLDPNLNCSYSYWKVGQYVGFSGWEALRQGNIHFAGEHCSQDFQGYMEGGASTGVAAANEILADLKKA
;
A
#
# COMPACT_ATOMS: atom_id res chain seq x y z
N MET A 1 -3.91 6.93 -19.65
CA MET A 1 -3.46 7.39 -20.98
C MET A 1 -3.53 6.29 -22.02
N ALA A 2 -4.06 6.62 -23.20
CA ALA A 2 -4.11 5.73 -24.36
C ALA A 2 -2.70 5.27 -24.75
N ARG A 3 -2.51 3.95 -24.77
CA ARG A 3 -1.24 3.27 -25.03
C ARG A 3 -0.88 3.32 -26.52
N THR A 4 -0.57 4.50 -27.06
CA THR A 4 -0.15 4.56 -28.46
C THR A 4 1.17 3.78 -28.64
N PRO A 5 1.31 2.98 -29.70
CA PRO A 5 2.57 2.30 -30.03
C PRO A 5 3.76 3.27 -30.12
N LEU A 6 3.50 4.52 -30.56
CA LEU A 6 4.50 5.58 -30.68
C LEU A 6 5.08 6.01 -29.32
N LEU A 7 4.24 6.24 -28.31
CA LEU A 7 4.73 6.61 -26.98
C LEU A 7 5.55 5.48 -26.34
N ARG A 8 5.13 4.23 -26.53
CA ARG A 8 5.90 3.05 -26.11
C ARG A 8 7.23 2.94 -26.85
N ALA A 9 7.28 3.29 -28.13
CA ALA A 9 8.52 3.33 -28.90
C ALA A 9 9.47 4.42 -28.37
N LEU A 10 8.96 5.62 -28.07
CA LEU A 10 9.75 6.72 -27.51
C LEU A 10 10.29 6.41 -26.11
N GLN A 11 9.47 5.83 -25.23
CA GLN A 11 9.90 5.39 -23.90
C GLN A 11 10.96 4.29 -23.99
N ARG A 12 10.81 3.32 -24.89
CA ARG A 12 11.83 2.29 -25.15
C ARG A 12 13.12 2.90 -25.67
N LEU A 13 13.05 3.90 -26.55
CA LEU A 13 14.23 4.59 -27.08
C LEU A 13 14.95 5.38 -25.98
N ALA A 14 14.23 6.09 -25.12
CA ALA A 14 14.81 6.82 -23.99
C ALA A 14 15.47 5.89 -22.96
N LEU A 15 14.80 4.76 -22.64
CA LEU A 15 15.35 3.73 -21.75
C LEU A 15 16.57 3.05 -22.37
N ALA A 16 16.55 2.76 -23.67
CA ALA A 16 17.68 2.18 -24.38
C ALA A 16 18.89 3.13 -24.42
N HIS A 17 18.66 4.44 -24.59
CA HIS A 17 19.72 5.44 -24.56
C HIS A 17 20.38 5.52 -23.18
N ARG A 18 19.59 5.66 -22.11
CA ARG A 18 20.10 5.67 -20.73
C ARG A 18 20.82 4.37 -20.35
N ARG A 19 20.35 3.24 -20.88
CA ARG A 19 20.99 1.94 -20.65
C ARG A 19 22.31 1.81 -21.40
N ALA A 20 22.39 2.33 -22.63
CA ALA A 20 23.61 2.37 -23.42
C ALA A 20 24.67 3.26 -22.76
N GLU A 21 24.28 4.45 -22.29
CA GLU A 21 25.15 5.35 -21.51
C GLU A 21 25.70 4.68 -20.24
N ARG A 22 24.84 4.01 -19.47
CA ARG A 22 25.26 3.29 -18.25
C ARG A 22 26.23 2.15 -18.52
N LEU A 23 26.14 1.53 -19.69
CA LEU A 23 26.97 0.40 -20.09
C LEU A 23 28.23 0.83 -20.86
N GLY A 24 28.39 2.12 -21.17
CA GLY A 24 29.50 2.64 -21.96
C GLY A 24 29.54 2.11 -23.40
N ILE A 25 28.40 1.71 -23.96
CA ILE A 25 28.29 1.13 -25.32
C ILE A 25 27.34 1.96 -26.17
N SER A 26 27.40 1.82 -27.49
CA SER A 26 26.47 2.53 -28.39
C SER A 26 25.05 1.93 -28.32
N THR A 27 24.04 2.72 -28.68
CA THR A 27 22.66 2.21 -28.77
C THR A 27 22.47 1.17 -29.88
N ALA A 28 23.31 1.19 -30.92
CA ALA A 28 23.34 0.17 -31.97
C ALA A 28 23.89 -1.16 -31.42
N GLU A 29 24.98 -1.11 -30.68
CA GLU A 29 25.61 -2.27 -30.04
C GLU A 29 24.72 -2.88 -28.95
N LEU A 30 23.98 -2.05 -28.20
CA LEU A 30 22.96 -2.52 -27.27
C LEU A 30 21.84 -3.30 -27.98
N ARG A 31 21.41 -2.85 -29.18
CA ARG A 31 20.37 -3.52 -29.97
C ARG A 31 20.85 -4.83 -30.58
N GLU A 32 22.09 -4.90 -31.07
CA GLU A 32 22.69 -6.15 -31.56
C GLU A 32 22.74 -7.18 -30.43
N ARG A 33 23.22 -6.80 -29.24
CA ARG A 33 23.25 -7.69 -28.06
C ARG A 33 21.85 -8.15 -27.61
N GLU A 34 20.83 -7.31 -27.79
CA GLU A 34 19.43 -7.67 -27.49
C GLU A 34 18.83 -8.59 -28.56
N GLN A 35 19.19 -8.41 -29.84
CA GLN A 35 18.80 -9.29 -30.94
C GLN A 35 19.46 -10.67 -30.83
N GLU A 36 20.77 -10.75 -30.52
CA GLU A 36 21.47 -12.02 -30.29
C GLU A 36 20.84 -12.82 -29.14
N ARG A 37 20.41 -12.14 -28.06
CA ARG A 37 19.66 -12.75 -26.95
C ARG A 37 18.24 -13.20 -27.32
N ALA A 38 17.60 -12.54 -28.28
CA ALA A 38 16.30 -12.95 -28.79
C ALA A 38 16.42 -14.20 -29.67
N TYR A 39 17.46 -14.25 -30.51
CA TYR A 39 17.79 -15.43 -31.33
C TYR A 39 18.11 -16.65 -30.47
N SER A 40 18.91 -16.51 -29.40
CA SER A 40 19.23 -17.63 -28.50
C SER A 40 18.03 -18.17 -27.72
N ARG A 41 17.07 -17.31 -27.35
CA ARG A 41 15.79 -17.74 -26.73
C ARG A 41 14.87 -18.46 -27.71
N GLY A 42 14.84 -18.02 -28.98
CA GLY A 42 14.09 -18.69 -30.05
C GLY A 42 14.65 -20.07 -30.40
N GLU A 43 15.97 -20.25 -30.33
CA GLU A 43 16.62 -21.54 -30.55
C GLU A 43 16.43 -22.50 -29.36
N PHE A 44 16.42 -21.98 -28.12
CA PHE A 44 16.15 -22.76 -26.90
C PHE A 44 14.71 -23.33 -26.87
N LEU A 45 13.72 -22.54 -27.29
CA LEU A 45 12.31 -22.98 -27.38
C LEU A 45 12.07 -23.99 -28.52
N ARG A 46 12.89 -23.96 -29.59
CA ARG A 46 12.84 -24.95 -30.67
C ARG A 46 13.43 -26.31 -30.29
N ARG A 47 14.34 -26.36 -29.30
CA ARG A 47 15.01 -27.60 -28.85
C ARG A 47 14.32 -28.32 -27.68
N SER A 48 13.28 -27.75 -27.09
CA SER A 48 12.60 -28.30 -25.91
C SER A 48 11.24 -28.97 -26.21
N GLY A 49 10.90 -29.16 -27.49
CA GLY A 49 9.64 -29.73 -27.93
C GLY A 49 9.78 -31.01 -28.76
N THR A 50 10.43 -32.06 -28.27
CA THR A 50 10.25 -33.47 -28.73
C THR A 50 10.94 -34.47 -27.80
N ALA A 51 10.15 -35.19 -26.99
CA ALA A 51 10.34 -36.57 -26.46
C ALA A 51 9.45 -36.68 -25.21
N GLY A 52 8.37 -37.48 -25.11
CA GLY A 52 8.16 -38.83 -25.62
C GLY A 52 8.14 -39.78 -24.42
N ALA A 53 6.96 -40.28 -24.03
CA ALA A 53 6.74 -41.11 -22.84
C ALA A 53 7.21 -42.57 -23.00
N ALA A 54 7.77 -43.20 -21.94
CA ALA A 54 7.55 -44.62 -21.56
C ALA A 54 8.33 -45.08 -20.29
N VAL A 55 7.57 -45.54 -19.28
CA VAL A 55 7.64 -46.83 -18.53
C VAL A 55 8.90 -47.29 -17.73
N ALA A 56 8.67 -47.43 -16.40
CA ALA A 56 9.03 -48.50 -15.43
C ALA A 56 10.41 -48.67 -14.74
N LEU A 57 10.29 -48.72 -13.40
CA LEU A 57 10.82 -49.68 -12.40
C LEU A 57 12.30 -49.69 -11.95
N ALA A 58 12.41 -49.91 -10.63
CA ALA A 58 13.53 -50.38 -9.80
C ALA A 58 14.46 -49.31 -9.16
N GLY A 59 14.52 -49.35 -7.81
CA GLY A 59 15.48 -48.60 -6.98
C GLY A 59 16.93 -49.11 -7.12
N PRO A 60 17.90 -48.61 -6.32
CA PRO A 60 17.79 -48.55 -4.86
C PRO A 60 18.07 -47.17 -4.26
N ALA A 61 17.73 -47.05 -2.97
CA ALA A 61 18.00 -45.91 -2.11
C ALA A 61 19.47 -45.47 -2.19
N VAL A 62 19.70 -44.29 -2.74
CA VAL A 62 20.90 -43.50 -2.48
C VAL A 62 20.48 -42.45 -1.47
N PHE A 63 20.96 -42.59 -0.23
CA PHE A 63 20.99 -41.48 0.71
C PHE A 63 21.76 -40.34 0.05
N ALA A 64 21.04 -39.36 -0.49
CA ALA A 64 21.62 -38.10 -0.90
C ALA A 64 22.16 -37.45 0.37
N ARG A 65 23.46 -37.64 0.63
CA ARG A 65 24.21 -36.76 1.51
C ARG A 65 23.90 -35.35 1.05
N ALA A 66 23.34 -34.54 1.94
CA ALA A 66 23.15 -33.11 1.74
C ALA A 66 24.47 -32.53 1.24
N ALA A 67 24.52 -32.22 -0.06
CA ALA A 67 25.60 -31.47 -0.65
C ALA A 67 25.60 -30.14 0.09
N HIS A 68 26.60 -29.94 0.94
CA HIS A 68 26.85 -28.65 1.56
C HIS A 68 27.21 -27.70 0.43
N ALA A 69 26.23 -26.89 0.02
CA ALA A 69 26.45 -25.81 -0.93
C ALA A 69 27.57 -24.91 -0.38
N ALA A 70 28.50 -24.49 -1.25
CA ALA A 70 29.41 -23.38 -0.95
C ALA A 70 28.58 -22.21 -0.37
N PRO A 71 29.07 -21.47 0.64
CA PRO A 71 28.24 -20.54 1.36
C PRO A 71 27.76 -19.44 0.40
N GLY A 72 26.49 -19.50 0.01
CA GLY A 72 25.84 -18.46 -0.77
C GLY A 72 25.85 -17.13 -0.03
N LYS A 73 25.70 -16.03 -0.76
CA LYS A 73 25.61 -14.68 -0.20
C LYS A 73 24.49 -14.64 0.86
N ARG A 74 24.80 -14.06 2.03
CA ARG A 74 23.85 -13.95 3.15
C ARG A 74 22.93 -12.76 2.89
N ILE A 75 21.63 -13.01 2.75
CA ILE A 75 20.64 -11.95 2.51
C ILE A 75 19.73 -11.84 3.73
N ALA A 76 19.70 -10.66 4.34
CA ALA A 76 18.79 -10.33 5.43
C ALA A 76 17.67 -9.41 4.94
N ILE A 77 16.43 -9.70 5.34
CA ILE A 77 15.25 -8.89 5.03
C ILE A 77 14.64 -8.45 6.35
N VAL A 78 14.59 -7.15 6.62
CA VAL A 78 14.05 -6.59 7.87
C VAL A 78 12.61 -6.14 7.63
N GLY A 79 11.65 -6.87 8.20
CA GLY A 79 10.21 -6.65 8.04
C GLY A 79 9.52 -7.81 7.30
N GLY A 80 8.61 -8.50 7.99
CA GLY A 80 7.73 -9.54 7.46
C GLY A 80 6.40 -9.00 6.93
N GLY A 81 6.37 -7.74 6.50
CA GLY A 81 5.26 -7.20 5.70
C GLY A 81 5.27 -7.74 4.27
N ILE A 82 4.26 -7.37 3.47
CA ILE A 82 4.12 -7.86 2.09
C ILE A 82 5.35 -7.56 1.21
N ALA A 83 6.05 -6.45 1.44
CA ALA A 83 7.27 -6.10 0.71
C ALA A 83 8.41 -7.09 0.98
N GLY A 84 8.74 -7.32 2.25
CA GLY A 84 9.81 -8.24 2.64
C GLY A 84 9.50 -9.69 2.28
N LEU A 85 8.25 -10.12 2.49
CA LEU A 85 7.80 -11.47 2.12
C LEU A 85 7.83 -11.70 0.61
N THR A 86 7.41 -10.71 -0.21
CA THR A 86 7.48 -10.81 -1.67
C THR A 86 8.93 -10.84 -2.15
N ALA A 87 9.82 -10.08 -1.53
CA ALA A 87 11.25 -10.13 -1.82
C ALA A 87 11.85 -11.52 -1.52
N ALA A 88 11.55 -12.08 -0.35
CA ALA A 88 11.98 -13.41 0.06
C ALA A 88 11.47 -14.49 -0.91
N LEU A 89 10.19 -14.42 -1.30
CA LEU A 89 9.58 -15.33 -2.28
C LEU A 89 10.27 -15.24 -3.65
N MET A 90 10.59 -14.03 -4.12
CA MET A 90 11.25 -13.85 -5.42
C MET A 90 12.70 -14.37 -5.45
N LEU A 91 13.41 -14.28 -4.32
CA LEU A 91 14.74 -14.87 -4.15
C LEU A 91 14.65 -16.40 -4.08
N GLN A 92 13.69 -16.92 -3.30
CA GLN A 92 13.38 -18.35 -3.20
C GLN A 92 13.08 -18.97 -4.57
N ASP A 93 12.26 -18.32 -5.39
CA ASP A 93 11.92 -18.77 -6.75
C ASP A 93 13.13 -18.96 -7.67
N ARG A 94 14.27 -18.38 -7.29
CA ARG A 94 15.55 -18.47 -8.01
C ARG A 94 16.59 -19.30 -7.26
N GLY A 95 16.17 -20.05 -6.24
CA GLY A 95 17.04 -20.92 -5.43
C GLY A 95 18.00 -20.16 -4.53
N ILE A 96 17.73 -18.88 -4.23
CA ILE A 96 18.57 -18.06 -3.38
C ILE A 96 17.93 -17.96 -1.99
N ALA A 97 18.67 -18.37 -0.97
CA ALA A 97 18.23 -18.32 0.40
C ALA A 97 18.27 -16.90 0.98
N SER A 98 17.31 -16.57 1.83
CA SER A 98 17.22 -15.29 2.53
C SER A 98 16.52 -15.46 3.87
N THR A 99 16.89 -14.65 4.87
CA THR A 99 16.24 -14.67 6.17
C THR A 99 15.42 -13.40 6.38
N VAL A 100 14.11 -13.56 6.62
CA VAL A 100 13.21 -12.49 7.03
C VAL A 100 13.24 -12.37 8.56
N TYR A 101 13.41 -11.14 9.06
CA TYR A 101 13.37 -10.80 10.47
C TYR A 101 12.12 -9.95 10.73
N GLU A 102 11.15 -10.51 11.44
CA GLU A 102 9.88 -9.86 11.78
C GLU A 102 9.87 -9.49 13.26
N SER A 103 9.54 -8.24 13.55
CA SER A 103 9.52 -7.68 14.91
C SER A 103 8.36 -8.23 15.75
N HIS A 104 7.20 -8.42 15.14
CA HIS A 104 6.04 -8.98 15.83
C HIS A 104 6.30 -10.45 16.20
N PRO A 105 5.96 -10.88 17.43
CA PRO A 105 6.35 -12.22 17.91
C PRO A 105 5.58 -13.37 17.24
N THR A 106 4.38 -13.11 16.72
CA THR A 106 3.45 -14.19 16.30
C THR A 106 2.78 -13.99 14.95
N ARG A 107 3.00 -12.84 14.27
CA ARG A 107 2.23 -12.46 13.07
C ARG A 107 3.12 -11.78 12.04
N VAL A 108 2.96 -12.15 10.78
CA VAL A 108 3.51 -11.44 9.62
C VAL A 108 2.40 -10.63 8.93
N GLY A 109 2.75 -9.77 7.97
CA GLY A 109 1.80 -9.02 7.15
C GLY A 109 1.85 -7.51 7.34
N GLY A 110 2.37 -7.03 8.48
CA GLY A 110 2.47 -5.60 8.76
C GLY A 110 1.09 -4.93 8.69
N ARG A 111 0.91 -4.01 7.73
CA ARG A 111 -0.35 -3.30 7.49
C ARG A 111 -1.38 -4.08 6.67
N MET A 112 -1.10 -5.32 6.28
CA MET A 112 -2.12 -6.28 5.83
C MET A 112 -2.59 -7.04 7.07
N HIS A 113 -3.56 -6.46 7.78
CA HIS A 113 -3.96 -6.91 9.11
C HIS A 113 -5.47 -7.05 9.18
N SER A 114 -5.93 -8.30 9.20
CA SER A 114 -7.35 -8.65 9.28
C SER A 114 -7.75 -8.88 10.74
N ASP A 115 -8.98 -8.56 11.08
CA ASP A 115 -9.49 -8.61 12.45
C ASP A 115 -9.36 -9.97 13.12
N PHE A 116 -9.53 -11.08 12.39
CA PHE A 116 -9.47 -12.43 12.96
C PHE A 116 -8.11 -12.77 13.60
N THR A 117 -7.04 -12.02 13.30
CA THR A 117 -5.74 -12.23 13.95
C THR A 117 -5.62 -11.55 15.31
N GLU A 118 -6.55 -10.64 15.63
CA GLU A 118 -6.60 -9.87 16.89
C GLU A 118 -7.88 -10.18 17.69
N PHE A 119 -9.02 -10.29 16.99
CA PHE A 119 -10.37 -10.49 17.52
C PHE A 119 -11.06 -11.68 16.84
N PRO A 120 -10.55 -12.92 17.00
CA PRO A 120 -11.07 -14.09 16.30
C PRO A 120 -12.55 -14.34 16.61
N GLY A 121 -13.38 -14.42 15.57
CA GLY A 121 -14.82 -14.69 15.69
C GLY A 121 -15.61 -13.60 16.41
N TYR A 122 -15.09 -12.36 16.46
CA TYR A 122 -15.71 -11.29 17.23
C TYR A 122 -17.04 -10.81 16.65
N TRP A 123 -17.18 -10.69 15.33
CA TRP A 123 -18.41 -10.20 14.70
C TRP A 123 -19.49 -11.28 14.62
N ALA A 124 -20.75 -10.84 14.62
CA ALA A 124 -21.88 -11.74 14.36
C ALA A 124 -21.87 -12.23 12.91
N ASN A 125 -22.54 -13.36 12.66
CA ASN A 125 -22.77 -13.95 11.34
C ASN A 125 -21.50 -14.28 10.55
N ALA A 126 -20.41 -14.59 11.25
CA ALA A 126 -19.11 -14.91 10.66
C ALA A 126 -18.58 -13.84 9.69
N GLN A 127 -18.99 -12.58 9.90
CA GLN A 127 -18.42 -11.46 9.18
C GLN A 127 -17.02 -11.14 9.71
N GLY A 128 -16.22 -10.50 8.87
CA GLY A 128 -14.88 -10.06 9.20
C GLY A 128 -14.62 -8.66 8.66
N ALA A 129 -13.54 -8.06 9.11
CA ALA A 129 -13.13 -6.74 8.63
C ALA A 129 -11.62 -6.55 8.68
N GLU A 130 -11.12 -5.60 7.91
CA GLU A 130 -9.69 -5.28 7.90
C GLU A 130 -9.38 -4.18 8.94
N LEU A 131 -8.41 -4.44 9.80
CA LEU A 131 -7.90 -3.44 10.75
C LEU A 131 -7.01 -2.41 10.05
N CYS A 132 -6.40 -2.76 8.91
CA CYS A 132 -5.56 -1.87 8.12
C CYS A 132 -5.91 -1.95 6.62
N GLY A 133 -4.94 -2.28 5.75
CA GLY A 133 -5.11 -2.25 4.30
C GLY A 133 -6.16 -3.24 3.80
N GLU A 134 -7.16 -2.73 3.08
CA GLU A 134 -8.38 -3.46 2.74
C GLU A 134 -8.60 -3.62 1.24
N LEU A 135 -8.47 -2.53 0.49
CA LEU A 135 -9.00 -2.45 -0.86
C LEU A 135 -7.92 -2.74 -1.90
N ILE A 136 -8.29 -3.47 -2.95
CA ILE A 136 -7.41 -3.89 -4.04
C ILE A 136 -8.04 -3.44 -5.36
N ASP A 137 -7.38 -2.51 -6.04
CA ASP A 137 -7.79 -2.06 -7.37
C ASP A 137 -7.63 -3.12 -8.44
N SER A 138 -8.41 -2.96 -9.50
CA SER A 138 -8.22 -3.70 -10.75
C SER A 138 -6.82 -3.49 -11.38
N GLY A 139 -6.14 -2.40 -11.02
CA GLY A 139 -4.78 -2.08 -11.45
C GLY A 139 -3.67 -2.79 -10.66
N HIS A 140 -3.96 -3.36 -9.49
CA HIS A 140 -2.98 -3.95 -8.57
C HIS A 140 -2.51 -5.34 -9.00
N LYS A 141 -1.72 -5.37 -10.08
CA LYS A 141 -1.30 -6.61 -10.74
C LYS A 141 -0.42 -7.50 -9.89
N THR A 142 0.44 -6.93 -9.05
CA THR A 142 1.34 -7.72 -8.21
C THR A 142 0.56 -8.45 -7.13
N ILE A 143 -0.31 -7.73 -6.39
CA ILE A 143 -1.15 -8.32 -5.35
C ILE A 143 -2.13 -9.33 -5.95
N LEU A 144 -2.81 -9.01 -7.06
CA LEU A 144 -3.74 -9.94 -7.70
C LEU A 144 -3.02 -11.18 -8.25
N GLY A 145 -1.83 -11.01 -8.83
CA GLY A 145 -1.01 -12.13 -9.31
C GLY A 145 -0.52 -13.04 -8.18
N LEU A 146 -0.16 -12.45 -7.03
CA LEU A 146 0.19 -13.21 -5.83
C LEU A 146 -1.02 -13.94 -5.24
N ALA A 147 -2.17 -13.29 -5.13
CA ALA A 147 -3.42 -13.94 -4.70
C ALA A 147 -3.76 -15.14 -5.60
N GLN A 148 -3.67 -14.97 -6.93
CA GLN A 148 -3.86 -16.05 -7.89
C GLN A 148 -2.83 -17.19 -7.69
N ARG A 149 -1.55 -16.86 -7.52
CA ARG A 149 -0.48 -17.84 -7.29
C ARG A 149 -0.77 -18.74 -6.09
N PHE A 150 -1.26 -18.15 -5.01
CA PHE A 150 -1.61 -18.87 -3.78
C PHE A 150 -3.06 -19.36 -3.73
N ARG A 151 -3.80 -19.22 -4.84
CA ARG A 151 -5.21 -19.64 -4.96
C ARG A 151 -6.13 -19.00 -3.91
N LEU A 152 -5.81 -17.78 -3.51
CA LEU A 152 -6.66 -16.98 -2.64
C LEU A 152 -7.73 -16.31 -3.49
N ALA A 153 -8.98 -16.66 -3.24
CA ALA A 153 -10.11 -16.08 -3.95
C ALA A 153 -10.20 -14.58 -3.66
N THR A 154 -10.47 -13.78 -4.69
CA THR A 154 -10.86 -12.38 -4.55
C THR A 154 -12.34 -12.25 -4.86
N VAL A 155 -13.01 -11.28 -4.24
CA VAL A 155 -14.42 -11.00 -4.50
C VAL A 155 -14.59 -9.57 -4.98
N ASN A 156 -15.53 -9.38 -5.90
CA ASN A 156 -15.86 -8.09 -6.49
C ASN A 156 -16.83 -7.32 -5.57
N LEU A 157 -16.33 -6.32 -4.86
CA LEU A 157 -17.09 -5.51 -3.90
C LEU A 157 -18.13 -4.63 -4.60
N THR A 158 -17.73 -3.94 -5.67
CA THR A 158 -18.65 -3.13 -6.50
C THR A 158 -19.79 -3.96 -7.09
N GLY A 159 -19.55 -5.24 -7.38
CA GLY A 159 -20.58 -6.15 -7.88
C GLY A 159 -21.54 -6.68 -6.80
N ALA A 160 -21.23 -6.44 -5.53
CA ALA A 160 -22.03 -6.87 -4.38
C ALA A 160 -22.79 -5.71 -3.71
N GLU A 161 -22.60 -4.48 -4.19
CA GLU A 161 -23.36 -3.30 -3.78
C GLU A 161 -24.77 -3.32 -4.38
N PRO A 162 -25.76 -2.65 -3.75
CA PRO A 162 -27.08 -2.50 -4.34
C PRO A 162 -27.00 -1.84 -5.72
N SER A 163 -27.74 -2.37 -6.70
CA SER A 163 -27.74 -1.81 -8.05
C SER A 163 -28.23 -0.36 -8.04
N GLY A 164 -27.42 0.55 -8.59
CA GLY A 164 -27.74 1.99 -8.65
C GLY A 164 -27.53 2.72 -7.33
N SER A 165 -26.85 2.10 -6.35
CA SER A 165 -26.37 2.81 -5.17
C SER A 165 -25.15 3.66 -5.51
N ASP A 166 -24.99 4.75 -4.75
CA ASP A 166 -23.88 5.70 -4.86
C ASP A 166 -23.36 6.09 -3.47
N ASP A 167 -22.23 6.78 -3.44
CA ASP A 167 -21.72 7.45 -2.25
C ASP A 167 -22.71 8.52 -1.76
N THR A 168 -22.76 8.73 -0.44
CA THR A 168 -23.64 9.72 0.20
C THR A 168 -22.84 10.89 0.77
N TYR A 169 -23.01 12.09 0.21
CA TYR A 169 -22.40 13.30 0.75
C TYR A 169 -23.40 14.06 1.63
N PHE A 170 -23.02 14.41 2.86
CA PHE A 170 -23.87 15.14 3.80
C PHE A 170 -23.08 16.27 4.47
N PHE A 171 -23.36 17.51 4.08
CA PHE A 171 -22.62 18.68 4.52
C PHE A 171 -23.59 19.84 4.78
N ASP A 172 -23.26 20.71 5.73
CA ASP A 172 -24.11 21.84 6.13
C ASP A 172 -25.54 21.41 6.48
N GLY A 173 -25.67 20.21 7.07
CA GLY A 173 -26.96 19.63 7.48
C GLY A 173 -27.87 19.15 6.33
N SER A 174 -27.34 19.02 5.10
CA SER A 174 -28.13 18.64 3.91
C SER A 174 -27.41 17.60 3.05
N TYR A 175 -28.18 16.80 2.31
CA TYR A 175 -27.62 15.86 1.32
C TYR A 175 -27.13 16.60 0.07
N TYR A 176 -25.90 16.30 -0.32
CA TYR A 176 -25.27 16.80 -1.53
C TYR A 176 -25.27 15.71 -2.60
N SER A 177 -26.23 15.79 -3.53
CA SER A 177 -26.43 14.73 -4.53
C SER A 177 -25.23 14.57 -5.48
N LYS A 178 -24.99 13.35 -5.95
CA LYS A 178 -24.01 13.05 -7.01
C LYS A 178 -24.16 13.94 -8.23
N THR A 179 -25.40 14.16 -8.68
CA THR A 179 -25.70 15.02 -9.83
C THR A 179 -25.28 16.47 -9.61
N GLN A 180 -25.44 17.00 -8.39
CA GLN A 180 -24.94 18.34 -8.07
C GLN A 180 -23.42 18.35 -8.01
N ALA A 181 -22.80 17.32 -7.42
CA ALA A 181 -21.34 17.16 -7.43
C ALA A 181 -20.73 17.12 -8.83
N ASP A 182 -21.38 16.42 -9.77
CA ASP A 182 -20.94 16.40 -11.17
C ASP A 182 -20.98 17.79 -11.81
N LYS A 183 -22.02 18.58 -11.52
CA LYS A 183 -22.14 19.96 -12.03
C LYS A 183 -21.08 20.87 -11.43
N ASP A 184 -20.89 20.82 -10.12
CA ASP A 184 -19.93 21.66 -9.41
C ASP A 184 -18.49 21.30 -9.78
N PHE A 185 -18.24 20.05 -10.18
CA PHE A 185 -16.94 19.59 -10.66
C PHE A 185 -16.61 20.03 -12.10
N GLN A 186 -17.60 20.35 -12.94
CA GLN A 186 -17.35 20.78 -14.33
C GLN A 186 -16.36 21.96 -14.45
N PRO A 187 -16.50 23.07 -13.71
CA PRO A 187 -15.51 24.15 -13.74
C PRO A 187 -14.15 23.73 -13.17
N VAL A 188 -14.12 22.86 -12.16
CA VAL A 188 -12.89 22.37 -11.51
C VAL A 188 -12.09 21.46 -12.46
N HIS A 189 -12.76 20.64 -13.26
CA HIS A 189 -12.13 19.71 -14.18
C HIS A 189 -11.15 20.42 -15.15
N GLN A 190 -11.49 21.61 -15.64
CA GLN A 190 -10.61 22.35 -16.55
C GLN A 190 -9.31 22.79 -15.86
N ALA A 191 -9.42 23.37 -14.67
CA ALA A 191 -8.27 23.77 -13.86
C ALA A 191 -7.39 22.56 -13.50
N LEU A 192 -8.02 21.47 -13.07
CA LEU A 192 -7.34 20.21 -12.77
C LEU A 192 -6.57 19.67 -13.97
N GLN A 193 -7.17 19.63 -15.17
CA GLN A 193 -6.48 19.15 -16.36
C GLN A 193 -5.33 20.07 -16.79
N ALA A 194 -5.47 21.39 -16.60
CA ALA A 194 -4.37 22.33 -16.82
C ALA A 194 -3.21 22.05 -15.85
N ASP A 195 -3.50 21.85 -14.57
CA ASP A 195 -2.50 21.52 -13.54
C ASP A 195 -1.83 20.15 -13.81
N VAL A 196 -2.59 19.13 -14.25
CA VAL A 196 -2.04 17.83 -14.69
C VAL A 196 -1.07 18.00 -15.86
N HIS A 197 -1.41 18.81 -16.86
CA HIS A 197 -0.53 19.05 -18.01
C HIS A 197 0.71 19.86 -17.60
N ALA A 198 0.54 20.87 -16.74
CA ALA A 198 1.62 21.71 -16.26
C ALA A 198 2.62 20.92 -15.41
N ALA A 199 2.14 20.05 -14.51
CA ALA A 199 2.98 19.18 -13.68
C ALA A 199 3.72 18.12 -14.49
N SER A 200 3.09 17.61 -15.57
CA SER A 200 3.45 16.33 -16.20
C SER A 200 3.32 15.18 -15.20
N TYR A 201 3.66 13.95 -15.59
CA TYR A 201 3.75 12.84 -14.65
C TYR A 201 4.95 11.93 -14.95
N PRO A 202 5.73 11.51 -13.93
CA PRO A 202 5.67 11.93 -12.53
C PRO A 202 6.54 13.17 -12.24
N THR A 203 6.09 14.05 -11.34
CA THR A 203 7.00 14.97 -10.61
C THR A 203 7.76 14.16 -9.57
N THR A 204 9.08 14.30 -9.52
CA THR A 204 9.99 13.67 -8.57
C THR A 204 11.21 14.57 -8.36
N TYR A 205 12.11 14.18 -7.46
CA TYR A 205 13.40 14.83 -7.30
C TYR A 205 14.20 14.87 -8.62
N PHE A 206 14.11 13.80 -9.42
CA PHE A 206 14.90 13.63 -10.64
C PHE A 206 14.29 14.29 -11.89
N ILE A 207 12.97 14.38 -11.93
CA ILE A 207 12.21 14.78 -13.12
C ILE A 207 11.06 15.64 -12.64
N HIS A 208 11.04 16.90 -13.03
CA HIS A 208 9.96 17.84 -12.73
C HIS A 208 9.91 18.94 -13.79
N THR A 209 8.76 19.62 -13.84
CA THR A 209 8.55 20.85 -14.62
C THR A 209 8.38 22.03 -13.65
N ASP A 210 8.43 23.26 -14.15
CA ASP A 210 8.13 24.44 -13.34
C ASP A 210 6.70 24.38 -12.75
N GLY A 211 5.75 23.85 -13.53
CA GLY A 211 4.38 23.61 -13.05
C GLY A 211 4.33 22.56 -11.93
N GLY A 212 5.12 21.50 -12.03
CA GLY A 212 5.25 20.48 -10.99
C GLY A 212 5.88 21.03 -9.72
N VAL A 213 6.90 21.88 -9.82
CA VAL A 213 7.51 22.58 -8.68
C VAL A 213 6.50 23.52 -8.02
N ALA A 214 5.78 24.32 -8.80
CA ALA A 214 4.79 25.26 -8.28
C ALA A 214 3.65 24.55 -7.53
N LEU A 215 3.14 23.44 -8.08
CA LEU A 215 2.13 22.62 -7.42
C LEU A 215 2.68 21.86 -6.21
N ASP A 216 3.96 21.50 -6.20
CA ASP A 216 4.57 20.87 -5.04
C ASP A 216 4.71 21.83 -3.85
N GLN A 217 4.91 23.13 -4.13
CA GLN A 217 4.96 24.18 -3.11
C GLN A 217 3.57 24.70 -2.69
N MET A 218 2.50 24.18 -3.29
CA MET A 218 1.12 24.49 -2.95
C MET A 218 0.56 23.36 -2.07
N SER A 219 -0.21 23.72 -1.03
CA SER A 219 -0.93 22.71 -0.26
C SER A 219 -2.20 22.23 -0.99
N VAL A 220 -2.71 21.04 -0.65
CA VAL A 220 -4.03 20.60 -1.14
C VAL A 220 -5.11 21.61 -0.74
N TYR A 221 -5.02 22.17 0.48
CA TYR A 221 -5.94 23.20 0.97
C TYR A 221 -5.95 24.44 0.06
N ASP A 222 -4.76 24.97 -0.26
CA ASP A 222 -4.63 26.16 -1.13
C ASP A 222 -5.06 25.86 -2.57
N TRP A 223 -4.87 24.61 -3.02
CA TRP A 223 -5.39 24.17 -4.31
C TRP A 223 -6.92 24.22 -4.33
N ILE A 224 -7.60 23.73 -3.29
CA ILE A 224 -9.06 23.80 -3.17
C ILE A 224 -9.52 25.26 -3.15
N GLU A 225 -8.91 26.12 -2.32
CA GLU A 225 -9.25 27.55 -2.25
C GLU A 225 -9.11 28.26 -3.59
N SER A 226 -8.11 27.88 -4.40
CA SER A 226 -7.80 28.57 -5.66
C SER A 226 -8.48 27.99 -6.89
N ARG A 227 -8.81 26.69 -6.92
CA ARG A 227 -9.36 25.99 -8.11
C ARG A 227 -10.83 25.65 -8.00
N VAL A 228 -11.36 25.52 -6.79
CA VAL A 228 -12.77 25.16 -6.56
C VAL A 228 -13.58 26.43 -6.36
N PRO A 229 -14.62 26.70 -7.17
CA PRO A 229 -15.48 27.86 -6.96
C PRO A 229 -16.07 27.88 -5.54
N GLY A 230 -15.71 28.90 -4.77
CA GLY A 230 -16.11 29.04 -3.36
C GLY A 230 -15.17 28.38 -2.34
N GLY A 231 -14.13 27.67 -2.76
CA GLY A 231 -13.16 27.00 -1.89
C GLY A 231 -13.84 26.05 -0.90
N HIS A 232 -13.35 26.01 0.33
CA HIS A 232 -13.94 25.22 1.43
C HIS A 232 -15.31 25.73 1.88
N ARG A 233 -15.78 26.88 1.40
CA ARG A 233 -17.18 27.32 1.63
C ARG A 233 -18.18 26.65 0.68
N SER A 234 -17.69 25.91 -0.32
CA SER A 234 -18.53 25.14 -1.24
C SER A 234 -18.64 23.68 -0.79
N LEU A 235 -19.76 23.02 -1.10
CA LEU A 235 -19.97 21.60 -0.79
C LEU A 235 -18.92 20.71 -1.48
N LEU A 236 -18.55 21.00 -2.72
CA LEU A 236 -17.48 20.28 -3.42
C LEU A 236 -16.12 20.45 -2.72
N GLY A 237 -15.79 21.66 -2.28
CA GLY A 237 -14.54 21.91 -1.56
C GLY A 237 -14.47 21.13 -0.25
N GLN A 238 -15.58 21.07 0.50
CA GLN A 238 -15.67 20.27 1.73
C GLN A 238 -15.52 18.77 1.46
N VAL A 239 -16.16 18.24 0.41
CA VAL A 239 -16.00 16.83 0.01
C VAL A 239 -14.54 16.52 -0.33
N LEU A 240 -13.89 17.37 -1.13
CA LEU A 240 -12.48 17.18 -1.51
C LEU A 240 -11.57 17.26 -0.28
N ASP A 241 -11.80 18.19 0.64
CA ASP A 241 -11.01 18.32 1.85
C ASP A 241 -11.07 17.05 2.70
N VAL A 242 -12.28 16.54 2.97
CA VAL A 242 -12.48 15.27 3.69
C VAL A 242 -11.81 14.12 2.95
N ALA A 243 -12.04 13.98 1.65
CA ALA A 243 -11.52 12.86 0.86
C ALA A 243 -9.99 12.81 0.82
N TYR A 244 -9.33 13.95 0.62
CA TYR A 244 -7.86 14.01 0.57
C TYR A 244 -7.23 13.99 1.96
N ASN A 245 -7.97 14.38 3.01
CA ASN A 245 -7.53 14.17 4.38
C ASN A 245 -7.47 12.68 4.72
N ILE A 246 -8.53 11.91 4.43
CA ILE A 246 -8.60 10.48 4.76
C ILE A 246 -7.70 9.61 3.87
N GLU A 247 -7.52 9.95 2.59
CA GLU A 247 -6.70 9.14 1.66
C GLU A 247 -5.24 9.06 2.15
N TYR A 248 -4.69 10.19 2.58
CA TYR A 248 -3.29 10.30 3.03
C TYR A 248 -3.13 10.30 4.56
N GLY A 249 -4.24 10.39 5.30
CA GLY A 249 -4.24 10.47 6.76
C GLY A 249 -3.57 11.75 7.28
N ALA A 250 -3.74 12.86 6.59
CA ALA A 250 -3.05 14.11 6.92
C ALA A 250 -3.91 15.33 6.62
N GLU A 251 -3.65 16.44 7.30
CA GLU A 251 -4.35 17.69 7.00
C GLU A 251 -4.01 18.16 5.58
N THR A 252 -4.99 18.67 4.85
CA THR A 252 -4.80 19.16 3.47
C THR A 252 -3.85 20.36 3.40
N THR A 253 -3.62 21.05 4.52
CA THR A 253 -2.61 22.11 4.67
C THR A 253 -1.17 21.60 4.66
N ASP A 254 -0.95 20.33 5.01
CA ASP A 254 0.39 19.73 5.10
C ASP A 254 0.80 19.02 3.80
N GLN A 255 -0.19 18.61 3.01
CA GLN A 255 -0.03 17.79 1.82
C GLN A 255 0.29 18.62 0.59
N SER A 256 1.22 18.15 -0.23
CA SER A 256 1.48 18.74 -1.56
C SER A 256 0.24 18.62 -2.46
N ALA A 257 -0.14 19.69 -3.17
CA ALA A 257 -1.28 19.69 -4.09
C ALA A 257 -1.16 18.62 -5.18
N LEU A 258 0.06 18.17 -5.49
CA LEU A 258 0.31 17.06 -6.42
C LEU A 258 -0.37 15.75 -5.99
N ASN A 259 -0.58 15.53 -4.70
CA ASN A 259 -1.33 14.37 -4.20
C ASN A 259 -2.77 14.37 -4.77
N LEU A 260 -3.43 15.53 -4.71
CA LEU A 260 -4.76 15.71 -5.29
C LEU A 260 -4.73 15.68 -6.82
N VAL A 261 -3.83 16.45 -7.43
CA VAL A 261 -3.78 16.60 -8.89
C VAL A 261 -3.55 15.24 -9.57
N TYR A 262 -2.67 14.40 -9.04
CA TYR A 262 -2.38 13.10 -9.63
C TYR A 262 -3.47 12.07 -9.38
N LEU A 263 -4.08 12.04 -8.21
CA LEU A 263 -5.14 11.08 -7.92
C LEU A 263 -6.44 11.45 -8.63
N LEU A 264 -6.93 12.67 -8.42
CA LEU A 264 -8.18 13.17 -9.03
C LEU A 264 -8.07 13.26 -10.55
N GLY A 265 -6.92 13.73 -11.04
CA GLY A 265 -6.69 14.03 -12.45
C GLY A 265 -6.44 12.78 -13.31
N TYR A 266 -6.06 11.65 -12.70
CA TYR A 266 -5.74 10.45 -13.45
C TYR A 266 -6.99 9.81 -14.08
N LYS A 267 -7.09 9.95 -15.41
CA LYS A 267 -8.25 9.55 -16.24
C LYS A 267 -9.56 10.20 -15.79
N ALA A 268 -9.52 11.43 -15.26
CA ALA A 268 -10.72 12.21 -15.04
C ALA A 268 -11.53 12.34 -16.33
N VAL A 269 -12.85 12.23 -16.23
CA VAL A 269 -13.77 12.36 -17.35
C VAL A 269 -14.66 13.57 -17.10
N PRO A 270 -14.79 14.52 -18.06
CA PRO A 270 -15.70 15.65 -17.91
C PRO A 270 -17.12 15.19 -17.59
N GLY A 271 -17.74 15.79 -16.56
CA GLY A 271 -19.11 15.47 -16.15
C GLY A 271 -19.31 14.11 -15.47
N ASN A 272 -18.23 13.42 -15.12
CA ASN A 272 -18.27 12.21 -14.29
C ASN A 272 -17.24 12.34 -13.16
N TYR A 273 -17.66 12.99 -12.07
CA TYR A 273 -16.84 13.17 -10.88
C TYR A 273 -16.63 11.84 -10.17
N MET A 274 -15.38 11.48 -9.94
CA MET A 274 -14.97 10.34 -9.10
C MET A 274 -13.93 10.89 -8.14
N VAL A 275 -14.24 10.86 -6.84
CA VAL A 275 -13.45 11.55 -5.80
C VAL A 275 -11.97 11.12 -5.77
N PHE A 276 -11.68 9.86 -6.09
CA PHE A 276 -10.32 9.28 -6.20
C PHE A 276 -9.90 8.92 -7.64
N GLY A 277 -10.51 9.57 -8.64
CA GLY A 277 -10.18 9.34 -10.05
C GLY A 277 -10.42 7.90 -10.49
N ALA A 278 -9.39 7.23 -11.01
CA ALA A 278 -9.51 5.88 -11.58
C ALA A 278 -9.36 4.73 -10.56
N SER A 279 -9.10 5.03 -9.29
CA SER A 279 -9.15 4.04 -8.21
C SER A 279 -10.55 3.45 -8.14
N ASN A 280 -10.66 2.13 -8.02
CA ASN A 280 -11.96 1.47 -8.04
C ASN A 280 -12.18 0.46 -6.91
N GLU A 281 -11.16 0.24 -6.09
CA GLU A 281 -11.23 -0.43 -4.79
C GLU A 281 -11.98 -1.77 -4.86
N ARG A 282 -11.85 -2.42 -6.02
CA ARG A 282 -12.84 -3.37 -6.49
C ARG A 282 -12.83 -4.68 -5.72
N TYR A 283 -11.68 -5.06 -5.18
CA TYR A 283 -11.47 -6.39 -4.63
C TYR A 283 -10.99 -6.36 -3.18
N HIS A 284 -11.34 -7.40 -2.45
CA HIS A 284 -10.58 -7.90 -1.30
C HIS A 284 -10.30 -9.40 -1.48
N ILE A 285 -9.44 -9.98 -0.65
CA ILE A 285 -9.27 -11.43 -0.54
C ILE A 285 -10.36 -12.00 0.38
N VAL A 286 -11.08 -13.02 -0.09
CA VAL A 286 -12.14 -13.70 0.67
C VAL A 286 -11.54 -14.29 1.95
N GLY A 287 -12.10 -13.93 3.11
CA GLY A 287 -11.61 -14.35 4.43
C GLY A 287 -10.49 -13.44 5.00
N GLY A 288 -10.13 -12.37 4.29
CA GLY A 288 -9.23 -11.32 4.75
C GLY A 288 -7.86 -11.33 4.08
N ASN A 289 -7.32 -10.13 3.87
CA ASN A 289 -6.08 -9.86 3.15
C ASN A 289 -4.85 -10.41 3.87
N ALA A 290 -4.87 -10.57 5.20
CA ALA A 290 -3.77 -11.15 5.96
C ALA A 290 -3.42 -12.59 5.54
N GLN A 291 -4.33 -13.30 4.85
CA GLN A 291 -4.05 -14.63 4.31
C GLN A 291 -2.91 -14.63 3.28
N LEU A 292 -2.75 -13.55 2.50
CA LEU A 292 -1.70 -13.49 1.49
C LEU A 292 -0.28 -13.52 2.09
N PRO A 293 0.09 -12.63 3.03
CA PRO A 293 1.39 -12.72 3.68
C PRO A 293 1.58 -14.04 4.45
N PHE A 294 0.52 -14.66 4.98
CA PHE A 294 0.62 -16.00 5.58
C PHE A 294 0.99 -17.07 4.56
N ALA A 295 0.32 -17.10 3.41
CA ALA A 295 0.61 -18.05 2.34
C ALA A 295 2.05 -17.89 1.80
N ILE A 296 2.52 -16.64 1.67
CA ILE A 296 3.90 -16.37 1.25
C ILE A 296 4.91 -16.85 2.29
N ARG A 297 4.70 -16.51 3.57
CA ARG A 297 5.55 -16.99 4.68
C ARG A 297 5.64 -18.52 4.65
N ASP A 298 4.50 -19.20 4.52
CA ASP A 298 4.45 -20.67 4.56
C ASP A 298 5.20 -21.29 3.38
N ALA A 299 5.11 -20.69 2.19
CA ALA A 299 5.90 -21.12 1.02
C ALA A 299 7.41 -20.93 1.22
N VAL A 300 7.83 -19.79 1.78
CA VAL A 300 9.25 -19.51 2.09
C VAL A 300 9.77 -20.49 3.12
N VAL A 301 9.04 -20.69 4.22
CA VAL A 301 9.40 -21.62 5.30
C VAL A 301 9.42 -23.07 4.83
N SER A 302 8.46 -23.49 4.01
CA SER A 302 8.43 -24.86 3.47
C SER A 302 9.63 -25.15 2.57
N SER A 303 10.13 -24.12 1.86
CA SER A 303 11.25 -24.26 0.94
C SER A 303 12.62 -24.12 1.60
N GLN A 304 12.77 -23.26 2.60
CA GLN A 304 14.06 -22.88 3.19
C GLN A 304 14.22 -23.32 4.66
N GLY A 305 13.17 -23.87 5.26
CA GLY A 305 13.12 -24.25 6.67
C GLY A 305 12.59 -23.14 7.59
N SER A 306 12.30 -23.49 8.84
CA SER A 306 11.75 -22.57 9.85
C SER A 306 12.67 -21.39 10.17
N GLY A 307 13.97 -21.52 9.93
CA GLY A 307 14.95 -20.44 10.11
C GLY A 307 14.84 -19.31 9.09
N ALA A 308 14.08 -19.49 8.01
CA ALA A 308 13.93 -18.49 6.94
C ALA A 308 13.07 -17.28 7.36
N VAL A 309 12.22 -17.43 8.37
CA VAL A 309 11.44 -16.34 8.96
C VAL A 309 11.60 -16.37 10.48
N LYS A 310 12.27 -15.36 11.02
CA LYS A 310 12.51 -15.19 12.46
C LYS A 310 11.55 -14.17 13.06
N MET A 311 10.62 -14.67 13.87
CA MET A 311 9.60 -13.87 14.55
C MET A 311 10.11 -13.30 15.88
N GLY A 312 9.66 -12.12 16.27
CA GLY A 312 10.11 -11.43 17.49
C GLY A 312 11.50 -10.80 17.39
N TRP A 313 12.07 -10.67 16.19
CA TRP A 313 13.39 -10.09 15.94
C TRP A 313 13.24 -8.64 15.50
N ARG A 314 13.32 -7.71 16.45
CA ARG A 314 13.25 -6.27 16.19
C ARG A 314 14.65 -5.71 15.93
N MET A 315 14.90 -5.16 14.74
CA MET A 315 16.16 -4.46 14.47
C MET A 315 16.29 -3.25 15.41
N THR A 316 17.45 -3.08 16.01
CA THR A 316 17.81 -1.92 16.85
C THR A 316 18.85 -1.04 16.18
N SER A 317 19.80 -1.64 15.44
CA SER A 317 20.78 -0.89 14.66
C SER A 317 21.24 -1.60 13.39
N ILE A 318 21.80 -0.82 12.46
CA ILE A 318 22.45 -1.31 11.24
C ILE A 318 23.70 -0.48 10.92
N ALA A 319 24.78 -1.17 10.56
CA ALA A 319 26.03 -0.57 10.13
C ALA A 319 26.60 -1.23 8.87
N ARG A 320 27.21 -0.44 7.99
CA ARG A 320 27.93 -0.93 6.82
C ARG A 320 29.40 -1.15 7.22
N ASN A 321 29.90 -2.35 6.94
CA ASN A 321 31.28 -2.74 7.23
C ASN A 321 32.22 -2.35 6.07
N GLY A 322 33.53 -2.27 6.35
CA GLY A 322 34.55 -1.91 5.36
C GLY A 322 34.73 -2.93 4.22
N ASP A 323 34.32 -4.18 4.44
CA ASP A 323 34.33 -5.26 3.44
C ASP A 323 33.07 -5.27 2.55
N GLY A 324 32.16 -4.31 2.74
CA GLY A 324 30.90 -4.20 2.00
C GLY A 324 29.74 -5.01 2.59
N THR A 325 29.97 -5.85 3.60
CA THR A 325 28.88 -6.50 4.35
C THR A 325 28.18 -5.51 5.27
N CYS A 326 27.04 -5.91 5.84
CA CYS A 326 26.30 -5.13 6.82
C CYS A 326 26.18 -5.90 8.13
N THR A 327 26.38 -5.21 9.24
CA THR A 327 26.10 -5.68 10.59
C THR A 327 24.73 -5.17 11.02
N ILE A 328 23.85 -6.07 11.46
CA ILE A 328 22.51 -5.75 11.95
C ILE A 328 22.40 -6.27 13.38
N VAL A 329 21.93 -5.44 14.31
CA VAL A 329 21.65 -5.84 15.69
C VAL A 329 20.14 -5.94 15.88
N PHE A 330 19.71 -7.03 16.50
CA PHE A 330 18.32 -7.32 16.80
C PHE A 330 18.13 -7.49 18.31
N SER A 331 17.06 -6.89 18.84
CA SER A 331 16.45 -7.35 20.08
C SER A 331 15.58 -8.56 19.77
N THR A 332 15.79 -9.66 20.50
CA THR A 332 15.07 -10.93 20.30
C THR A 332 14.52 -11.45 21.64
N PRO A 333 13.64 -12.46 21.65
CA PRO A 333 13.14 -13.04 22.90
C PRO A 333 14.22 -13.60 23.83
N THR A 334 15.40 -13.94 23.28
CA THR A 334 16.55 -14.48 24.04
C THR A 334 17.67 -13.45 24.24
N GLY A 335 17.40 -12.17 24.00
CA GLY A 335 18.36 -11.07 24.17
C GLY A 335 18.88 -10.49 22.85
N SER A 336 19.90 -9.65 22.94
CA SER A 336 20.52 -9.02 21.77
C SER A 336 21.24 -10.03 20.90
N GLN A 337 21.05 -9.95 19.58
CA GLN A 337 21.68 -10.82 18.58
C GLN A 337 22.25 -9.98 17.44
N GLN A 338 23.47 -10.31 17.01
CA GLN A 338 24.12 -9.68 15.87
C GLN A 338 24.11 -10.62 14.66
N VAL A 339 23.76 -10.07 13.51
CA VAL A 339 23.74 -10.77 12.21
C VAL A 339 24.62 -10.00 11.24
N THR A 340 25.43 -10.72 10.48
CA THR A 340 26.17 -10.15 9.35
C THR A 340 25.60 -10.67 8.03
N ALA A 341 25.29 -9.76 7.12
CA ALA A 341 24.71 -10.07 5.81
C ALA A 341 25.50 -9.39 4.69
N ASP A 342 25.58 -10.04 3.53
CA ASP A 342 26.15 -9.47 2.32
C ASP A 342 25.21 -8.43 1.69
N HIS A 343 23.90 -8.69 1.74
CA HIS A 343 22.86 -7.76 1.30
C HIS A 343 21.77 -7.64 2.38
N VAL A 344 21.20 -6.45 2.51
CA VAL A 344 20.08 -6.17 3.42
C VAL A 344 18.95 -5.51 2.66
N ILE A 345 17.72 -6.01 2.79
CA ILE A 345 16.51 -5.30 2.37
C ILE A 345 15.85 -4.72 3.62
N LEU A 346 15.76 -3.41 3.71
CA LEU A 346 14.97 -2.71 4.71
C LEU A 346 13.54 -2.58 4.18
N ALA A 347 12.63 -3.42 4.67
CA ALA A 347 11.23 -3.52 4.28
C ALA A 347 10.27 -3.03 5.38
N LEU A 348 10.72 -2.03 6.16
CA LEU A 348 10.00 -1.37 7.24
C LEU A 348 9.71 0.10 6.89
N PRO A 349 8.64 0.72 7.42
CA PRO A 349 8.35 2.12 7.15
C PRO A 349 9.47 3.06 7.63
N PHE A 350 9.67 4.18 6.94
CA PHE A 350 10.59 5.23 7.40
C PHE A 350 10.19 5.84 8.75
N ALA A 351 8.90 5.84 9.09
CA ALA A 351 8.40 6.22 10.41
C ALA A 351 8.92 5.31 11.55
N VAL A 352 9.30 4.07 11.24
CA VAL A 352 9.98 3.17 12.17
C VAL A 352 11.49 3.36 12.08
N LEU A 353 12.06 3.35 10.86
CA LEU A 353 13.50 3.44 10.66
C LEU A 353 14.11 4.69 11.30
N ARG A 354 13.40 5.83 11.28
CA ARG A 354 13.83 7.08 11.93
C ARG A 354 13.95 7.01 13.46
N THR A 355 13.45 5.94 14.08
CA THR A 355 13.55 5.68 15.53
C THR A 355 14.65 4.67 15.89
N LEU A 356 15.35 4.12 14.89
CA LEU A 356 16.40 3.13 15.06
C LEU A 356 17.78 3.75 14.82
N ASP A 357 18.85 3.09 15.27
CA ASP A 357 20.21 3.56 15.03
C ASP A 357 20.72 3.08 13.66
N TYR A 358 20.67 3.96 12.68
CA TYR A 358 21.27 3.76 11.35
C TYR A 358 22.51 4.65 11.14
N SER A 359 23.10 5.20 12.21
CA SER A 359 24.25 6.11 12.11
C SER A 359 25.46 5.47 11.42
N GLY A 360 25.68 4.18 11.66
CA GLY A 360 26.72 3.37 11.02
C GLY A 360 26.38 2.89 9.60
N ALA A 361 25.16 3.11 9.11
CA ALA A 361 24.75 2.66 7.78
C ALA A 361 25.35 3.50 6.64
N ASN A 362 25.88 4.69 6.97
CA ASN A 362 26.51 5.63 6.05
C ASN A 362 25.59 6.03 4.87
N PHE A 363 24.31 6.24 5.15
CA PHE A 363 23.38 6.80 4.16
C PHE A 363 23.76 8.23 3.78
N ASP A 364 23.59 8.55 2.50
CA ASP A 364 23.76 9.92 2.02
C ASP A 364 22.81 10.92 2.70
N PRO A 365 23.11 12.23 2.67
CA PRO A 365 22.28 13.24 3.33
C PRO A 365 20.82 13.25 2.85
N LEU A 366 20.56 13.02 1.57
CA LEU A 366 19.22 13.08 1.01
C LEU A 366 18.35 11.89 1.46
N LYS A 367 18.94 10.70 1.57
CA LYS A 367 18.31 9.53 2.18
C LYS A 367 17.98 9.78 3.64
N LYS A 368 18.89 10.40 4.40
CA LYS A 368 18.64 10.77 5.80
C LYS A 368 17.47 11.76 5.91
N THR A 369 17.43 12.78 5.04
CA THR A 369 16.30 13.71 4.94
C THR A 369 15.00 12.98 4.67
N ALA A 370 14.96 12.11 3.65
CA ALA A 370 13.77 11.33 3.32
C ALA A 370 13.31 10.43 4.49
N ILE A 371 14.24 9.71 5.15
CA ILE A 371 13.93 8.88 6.32
C ILE A 371 13.32 9.73 7.43
N MET A 372 13.88 10.91 7.71
CA MET A 372 13.44 11.75 8.83
C MET A 372 12.16 12.53 8.54
N GLN A 373 11.94 12.95 7.29
CA GLN A 373 10.94 13.97 6.96
C GLN A 373 9.73 13.46 6.18
N LEU A 374 9.81 12.29 5.52
CA LEU A 374 8.68 11.73 4.77
C LEU A 374 7.41 11.70 5.64
N GLY A 375 6.30 12.16 5.07
CA GLY A 375 5.00 12.22 5.72
C GLY A 375 4.57 10.87 6.27
N ASN A 376 4.07 10.90 7.51
CA ASN A 376 3.52 9.75 8.22
C ASN A 376 2.02 9.98 8.45
N GLY A 377 1.20 9.45 7.55
CA GLY A 377 -0.25 9.50 7.65
C GLY A 377 -0.76 8.88 8.95
N ARG A 378 -1.82 9.44 9.49
CA ARG A 378 -2.57 8.98 10.65
C ARG A 378 -3.99 8.69 10.19
N ASN A 379 -4.35 7.43 10.17
CA ASN A 379 -5.70 6.96 9.90
C ASN A 379 -6.18 5.98 10.95
N SER A 380 -7.44 6.10 11.31
CA SER A 380 -8.10 5.23 12.26
C SER A 380 -9.32 4.57 11.62
N LYS A 381 -9.56 3.31 11.99
CA LYS A 381 -10.78 2.57 11.63
C LYS A 381 -11.57 2.26 12.90
N LEU A 382 -12.64 3.01 13.16
CA LEU A 382 -13.64 2.67 14.17
C LEU A 382 -14.78 1.93 13.49
N GLN A 383 -14.92 0.64 13.73
CA GLN A 383 -15.84 -0.23 13.00
C GLN A 383 -16.99 -0.62 13.91
N LEU A 384 -18.23 -0.49 13.46
CA LEU A 384 -19.44 -0.85 14.21
C LEU A 384 -20.28 -1.83 13.40
N GLN A 385 -20.84 -2.85 14.07
CA GLN A 385 -21.76 -3.78 13.42
C GLN A 385 -23.22 -3.43 13.71
N PHE A 386 -24.03 -3.54 12.68
CA PHE A 386 -25.45 -3.23 12.68
C PHE A 386 -26.26 -4.49 12.36
N ALA A 387 -27.46 -4.58 12.92
CA ALA A 387 -28.43 -5.66 12.73
C ALA A 387 -28.93 -5.75 11.28
N SER A 388 -28.97 -4.62 10.58
CA SER A 388 -29.29 -4.50 9.17
C SER A 388 -28.45 -3.43 8.47
N ARG A 389 -28.30 -3.52 7.15
CA ARG A 389 -27.69 -2.50 6.30
C ARG A 389 -28.71 -1.42 5.95
N LEU A 390 -29.08 -0.59 6.93
CA LEU A 390 -30.06 0.50 6.72
C LEU A 390 -29.64 1.42 5.57
N TRP A 391 -28.34 1.67 5.40
CA TRP A 391 -27.79 2.46 4.30
C TRP A 391 -28.15 1.93 2.90
N ASN A 392 -28.35 0.61 2.75
CA ASN A 392 -28.77 -0.01 1.49
C ASN A 392 -30.28 0.11 1.21
N THR A 393 -31.05 0.76 2.09
CA THR A 393 -32.48 1.03 1.87
C THR A 393 -32.69 2.42 1.30
N GLU A 394 -33.83 2.65 0.66
CA GLU A 394 -34.18 3.96 0.13
C GLU A 394 -34.62 4.89 1.28
N GLY A 395 -33.96 6.04 1.39
CA GLY A 395 -34.23 7.06 2.40
C GLY A 395 -34.01 8.47 1.88
N ALA A 396 -33.91 9.45 2.78
CA ALA A 396 -33.59 10.83 2.39
C ALA A 396 -32.21 10.96 1.73
N TRP A 397 -31.32 10.00 2.00
CA TRP A 397 -30.01 9.83 1.36
C TRP A 397 -30.07 9.21 -0.05
N GLY A 398 -31.26 8.85 -0.55
CA GLY A 398 -31.40 8.05 -1.76
C GLY A 398 -31.07 6.58 -1.51
N LEU A 399 -30.34 5.95 -2.44
CA LEU A 399 -29.84 4.58 -2.31
C LEU A 399 -28.31 4.62 -2.12
N SER A 400 -27.84 4.21 -0.94
CA SER A 400 -26.41 4.27 -0.58
C SER A 400 -25.75 2.90 -0.63
N ASN A 401 -24.45 2.87 -0.93
CA ASN A 401 -23.56 1.70 -0.80
C ASN A 401 -22.92 1.62 0.60
N GLY A 402 -23.27 2.54 1.51
CA GLY A 402 -22.68 2.71 2.83
C GLY A 402 -21.45 3.63 2.85
N ALA A 403 -20.96 4.07 1.69
CA ALA A 403 -19.93 5.08 1.63
C ALA A 403 -20.51 6.46 1.90
N THR A 404 -19.90 7.21 2.82
CA THR A 404 -20.33 8.57 3.12
C THR A 404 -19.17 9.54 3.24
N TYR A 405 -19.44 10.82 3.03
CA TYR A 405 -18.53 11.92 3.39
C TYR A 405 -19.37 12.96 4.14
N SER A 406 -18.88 13.39 5.31
CA SER A 406 -19.69 14.20 6.22
C SER A 406 -18.88 15.21 7.02
N ASP A 407 -19.56 16.24 7.51
CA ASP A 407 -19.06 17.24 8.46
C ASP A 407 -19.69 17.11 9.86
N THR A 408 -20.51 16.08 10.10
CA THR A 408 -21.24 15.88 11.37
C THR A 408 -20.34 15.45 12.56
N GLY A 409 -19.02 15.50 12.38
CA GLY A 409 -17.99 15.18 13.37
C GLY A 409 -17.31 13.81 13.18
N TYR A 410 -17.58 13.15 12.05
CA TYR A 410 -16.77 12.07 11.48
C TYR A 410 -16.43 12.46 10.03
N GLN A 411 -15.54 11.72 9.36
CA GLN A 411 -15.09 12.07 8.00
C GLN A 411 -15.71 11.19 6.92
N ASN A 412 -15.48 9.88 6.98
CA ASN A 412 -15.91 8.96 5.92
C ASN A 412 -16.36 7.61 6.47
N THR A 413 -17.27 6.97 5.74
CA THR A 413 -17.60 5.56 5.97
C THR A 413 -17.54 4.73 4.70
N TRP A 414 -17.56 3.41 4.86
CA TRP A 414 -18.03 2.44 3.86
C TRP A 414 -18.48 1.14 4.54
N ASP A 415 -19.23 0.30 3.81
CA ASP A 415 -19.58 -1.05 4.25
C ASP A 415 -18.40 -2.00 4.05
N VAL A 416 -17.76 -2.44 5.14
CA VAL A 416 -16.62 -3.38 5.10
C VAL A 416 -17.06 -4.83 4.88
N THR A 417 -18.38 -5.10 4.97
CA THR A 417 -18.96 -6.42 4.73
C THR A 417 -19.70 -6.52 3.40
N ARG A 418 -19.38 -5.64 2.44
CA ARG A 418 -19.70 -5.85 1.03
C ARG A 418 -19.27 -7.26 0.60
N ALA A 419 -20.16 -7.92 -0.13
CA ALA A 419 -20.00 -9.32 -0.56
C ALA A 419 -19.91 -10.38 0.55
N GLN A 420 -20.12 -10.04 1.83
CA GLN A 420 -20.25 -11.01 2.91
C GLN A 420 -21.72 -11.29 3.23
N ALA A 421 -22.04 -12.55 3.47
CA ALA A 421 -23.41 -13.01 3.70
C ALA A 421 -24.04 -12.43 4.98
N GLY A 422 -25.37 -12.56 5.08
CA GLY A 422 -26.17 -12.16 6.24
C GLY A 422 -26.74 -10.75 6.13
N ALA A 423 -27.76 -10.46 6.95
CA ALA A 423 -28.43 -9.16 6.98
C ALA A 423 -27.62 -8.09 7.71
N THR A 424 -26.78 -8.48 8.67
CA THR A 424 -25.91 -7.57 9.40
C THR A 424 -24.90 -6.89 8.48
N GLY A 425 -24.52 -5.66 8.81
CA GLY A 425 -23.45 -4.93 8.11
C GLY A 425 -22.43 -4.41 9.10
N ILE A 426 -21.19 -4.23 8.68
CA ILE A 426 -20.20 -3.47 9.47
C ILE A 426 -19.91 -2.19 8.70
N LEU A 427 -20.09 -1.06 9.36
CA LEU A 427 -19.72 0.24 8.82
C LEU A 427 -18.45 0.70 9.52
N VAL A 428 -17.46 1.12 8.74
CA VAL A 428 -16.27 1.79 9.29
C VAL A 428 -16.50 3.29 9.34
N ASP A 429 -16.12 3.91 10.45
CA ASP A 429 -15.75 5.33 10.54
C ASP A 429 -14.25 5.40 10.26
N TYR A 430 -13.92 5.84 9.04
CA TYR A 430 -12.55 6.00 8.58
C TYR A 430 -12.18 7.47 8.65
N THR A 431 -11.18 7.75 9.47
CA THR A 431 -10.72 9.11 9.74
C THR A 431 -9.26 9.25 9.38
N GLY A 432 -8.87 10.46 9.02
CA GLY A 432 -7.51 10.89 8.73
C GLY A 432 -7.05 12.00 9.68
N GLY A 433 -5.75 12.29 9.65
CA GLY A 433 -5.18 13.49 10.24
C GLY A 433 -5.41 13.62 11.75
N ASP A 434 -5.78 14.81 12.20
CA ASP A 434 -6.02 15.13 13.60
C ASP A 434 -7.29 14.46 14.14
N THR A 435 -8.30 14.27 13.28
CA THR A 435 -9.52 13.52 13.64
C THR A 435 -9.17 12.09 14.04
N ALA A 436 -8.36 11.39 13.24
CA ALA A 436 -7.82 10.07 13.58
C ALA A 436 -6.95 10.12 14.85
N GLY A 437 -6.11 11.15 14.99
CA GLY A 437 -5.29 11.37 16.18
C GLY A 437 -6.09 11.50 17.48
N ALA A 438 -7.29 12.05 17.41
CA ALA A 438 -8.22 12.17 18.55
C ALA A 438 -8.96 10.86 18.88
N LEU A 439 -9.00 9.89 17.95
CA LEU A 439 -9.53 8.55 18.22
C LEU A 439 -8.45 7.71 18.90
N SER A 440 -8.48 7.56 20.22
CA SER A 440 -7.51 6.70 20.91
C SER A 440 -8.09 5.91 22.07
N ALA A 441 -7.84 4.59 22.05
CA ALA A 441 -8.05 3.70 23.18
C ALA A 441 -6.79 3.57 24.07
N GLY A 442 -5.65 4.16 23.67
CA GLY A 442 -4.34 3.97 24.31
C GLY A 442 -3.58 2.72 23.86
N THR A 443 -4.19 1.87 23.04
CA THR A 443 -3.57 0.73 22.36
C THR A 443 -3.83 0.80 20.85
N PRO A 444 -3.01 0.14 20.01
CA PRO A 444 -3.20 0.17 18.56
C PRO A 444 -4.48 -0.51 18.10
N TYR A 445 -4.91 -1.55 18.81
CA TYR A 445 -6.14 -2.29 18.51
C TYR A 445 -6.93 -2.47 19.81
N ALA A 446 -8.23 -2.23 19.75
CA ALA A 446 -9.15 -2.43 20.87
C ALA A 446 -10.56 -2.78 20.36
N ASN A 447 -11.40 -3.31 21.24
CA ASN A 447 -12.82 -3.53 20.95
C ASN A 447 -13.70 -2.89 22.04
N VAL A 448 -15.02 -3.05 21.91
CA VAL A 448 -16.02 -2.44 22.81
C VAL A 448 -15.86 -2.78 24.30
N ALA A 449 -15.08 -3.81 24.67
CA ALA A 449 -14.74 -4.08 26.06
C ALA A 449 -13.93 -2.94 26.70
N SER A 450 -13.25 -2.11 25.89
CA SER A 450 -12.69 -0.84 26.33
C SER A 450 -13.78 0.21 26.43
N SER A 451 -13.95 0.81 27.61
CA SER A 451 -14.90 1.92 27.84
C SER A 451 -14.67 3.11 26.91
N LYS A 452 -13.41 3.33 26.49
CA LYS A 452 -13.07 4.34 25.47
C LYS A 452 -13.69 3.99 24.13
N VAL A 453 -13.53 2.75 23.64
CA VAL A 453 -14.13 2.31 22.37
C VAL A 453 -15.65 2.37 22.43
N ALA A 454 -16.27 1.96 23.54
CA ALA A 454 -17.71 2.09 23.74
C ALA A 454 -18.18 3.56 23.65
N THR A 455 -17.44 4.49 24.26
CA THR A 455 -17.73 5.94 24.21
C THR A 455 -17.57 6.49 22.79
N LEU A 456 -16.51 6.10 22.08
CA LEU A 456 -16.27 6.49 20.69
C LEU A 456 -17.39 5.97 19.77
N ALA A 457 -17.81 4.71 19.93
CA ALA A 457 -18.91 4.13 19.18
C ALA A 457 -20.22 4.90 19.42
N GLN A 458 -20.56 5.22 20.67
CA GLN A 458 -21.74 6.03 21.00
C GLN A 458 -21.69 7.44 20.41
N ARG A 459 -20.50 8.06 20.38
CA ARG A 459 -20.31 9.35 19.73
C ARG A 459 -20.54 9.24 18.22
N PHE A 460 -19.90 8.27 17.57
CA PHE A 460 -20.05 8.05 16.13
C PHE A 460 -21.50 7.79 15.73
N LEU A 461 -22.26 6.98 16.49
CA LEU A 461 -23.68 6.76 16.24
C LEU A 461 -24.50 8.07 16.25
N LYS A 462 -24.23 8.97 17.20
CA LYS A 462 -24.88 10.30 17.23
C LYS A 462 -24.52 11.17 16.02
N GLN A 463 -23.31 11.03 15.50
CA GLN A 463 -22.82 11.78 14.35
C GLN A 463 -23.32 11.19 13.02
N LEU A 464 -23.58 9.88 12.99
CA LEU A 464 -24.11 9.16 11.84
C LEU A 464 -25.64 9.26 11.73
N GLU A 465 -26.36 9.42 12.86
CA GLU A 465 -27.82 9.52 12.90
C GLU A 465 -28.44 10.58 11.97
N PRO A 466 -27.86 11.79 11.80
CA PRO A 466 -28.37 12.76 10.83
C PRO A 466 -28.22 12.31 9.37
N VAL A 467 -27.20 11.51 9.06
CA VAL A 467 -26.87 11.01 7.71
C VAL A 467 -27.71 9.78 7.36
N PHE A 468 -27.95 8.90 8.33
CA PHE A 468 -28.83 7.74 8.21
C PHE A 468 -29.83 7.68 9.38
N PRO A 469 -30.91 8.47 9.36
CA PRO A 469 -31.91 8.46 10.43
C PRO A 469 -32.43 7.06 10.77
N GLY A 470 -32.32 6.68 12.05
CA GLY A 470 -32.67 5.34 12.55
C GLY A 470 -31.49 4.37 12.67
N ILE A 471 -30.29 4.73 12.19
CA ILE A 471 -29.12 3.84 12.21
C ILE A 471 -28.67 3.46 13.63
N THR A 472 -28.84 4.36 14.61
CA THR A 472 -28.45 4.09 16.00
C THR A 472 -29.20 2.89 16.57
N LYS A 473 -30.47 2.72 16.21
CA LYS A 473 -31.30 1.58 16.66
C LYS A 473 -30.85 0.25 16.04
N GLN A 474 -30.09 0.29 14.94
CA GLN A 474 -29.57 -0.88 14.27
C GLN A 474 -28.27 -1.37 14.90
N TRP A 475 -27.56 -0.57 15.70
CA TRP A 475 -26.29 -1.00 16.28
C TRP A 475 -26.47 -2.19 17.23
N ASN A 476 -25.70 -3.25 17.03
CA ASN A 476 -25.84 -4.49 17.81
C ASN A 476 -24.89 -4.57 19.03
N GLY A 477 -24.24 -3.46 19.38
CA GLY A 477 -23.34 -3.37 20.52
C GLY A 477 -21.89 -3.78 20.24
N LYS A 478 -21.53 -4.16 19.00
CA LYS A 478 -20.16 -4.54 18.65
C LYS A 478 -19.40 -3.39 18.01
N ALA A 479 -18.15 -3.21 18.42
CA ALA A 479 -17.25 -2.24 17.83
C ALA A 479 -15.77 -2.65 17.99
N THR A 480 -14.95 -2.32 17.00
CA THR A 480 -13.48 -2.36 17.07
C THR A 480 -12.89 -1.01 16.72
N LEU A 481 -11.71 -0.70 17.26
CA LEU A 481 -10.92 0.46 16.89
C LEU A 481 -9.54 -0.03 16.47
N SER A 482 -9.09 0.42 15.30
CA SER A 482 -7.72 0.25 14.84
C SER A 482 -7.04 1.59 14.61
N ASN A 483 -5.86 1.71 15.21
CA ASN A 483 -4.98 2.87 15.23
C ASN A 483 -3.54 2.41 14.94
N PRO A 484 -3.22 2.02 13.70
CA PRO A 484 -1.90 1.49 13.34
C PRO A 484 -0.75 2.45 13.63
N MET A 485 -1.00 3.76 13.66
CA MET A 485 0.01 4.76 14.03
C MET A 485 0.51 4.63 15.47
N LEU A 486 -0.23 3.96 16.36
CA LEU A 486 0.21 3.67 17.74
C LEU A 486 1.03 2.37 17.85
N ASP A 487 1.06 1.54 16.80
CA ASP A 487 1.86 0.31 16.79
C ASP A 487 3.34 0.68 16.58
N PRO A 488 4.26 0.34 17.52
CA PRO A 488 5.68 0.69 17.41
C PRO A 488 6.42 -0.02 16.26
N ASN A 489 5.75 -0.95 15.57
CA ASN A 489 6.24 -1.60 14.34
C ASN A 489 5.75 -0.91 13.07
N LEU A 490 4.85 0.08 13.18
CA LEU A 490 4.26 0.80 12.06
C LEU A 490 4.52 2.31 12.16
N ASN A 491 4.24 2.94 13.30
CA ASN A 491 4.36 4.40 13.57
C ASN A 491 3.67 5.33 12.54
N CYS A 492 2.85 4.77 11.66
CA CYS A 492 2.10 5.45 10.62
C CYS A 492 1.01 4.52 10.08
N SER A 493 0.00 5.10 9.44
CA SER A 493 -0.94 4.36 8.60
C SER A 493 -0.34 4.20 7.22
N TYR A 494 -0.09 5.29 6.51
CA TYR A 494 0.50 5.30 5.16
C TYR A 494 1.56 6.39 5.04
N SER A 495 2.35 6.33 3.98
CA SER A 495 3.31 7.39 3.66
C SER A 495 2.66 8.37 2.68
N TYR A 496 3.02 9.65 2.79
CA TYR A 496 2.59 10.67 1.84
C TYR A 496 3.69 11.72 1.68
N TRP A 497 3.65 12.46 0.56
CA TRP A 497 4.53 13.61 0.36
C TRP A 497 3.87 14.90 0.85
N LYS A 498 4.58 15.59 1.75
CA LYS A 498 4.23 16.94 2.20
C LYS A 498 4.55 17.97 1.13
N VAL A 499 4.08 19.20 1.33
CA VAL A 499 4.50 20.37 0.54
C VAL A 499 6.02 20.38 0.38
N GLY A 500 6.48 20.45 -0.87
CA GLY A 500 7.89 20.52 -1.29
C GLY A 500 8.64 19.18 -1.30
N GLN A 501 8.01 18.06 -0.94
CA GLN A 501 8.71 16.78 -0.84
C GLN A 501 8.80 16.02 -2.17
N TYR A 502 7.93 16.27 -3.15
CA TYR A 502 8.07 15.65 -4.46
C TYR A 502 9.39 16.05 -5.12
N VAL A 503 9.67 17.35 -5.21
CA VAL A 503 10.93 17.85 -5.77
C VAL A 503 12.07 17.83 -4.75
N GLY A 504 11.74 17.71 -3.46
CA GLY A 504 12.70 17.63 -2.37
C GLY A 504 13.44 16.30 -2.30
N PHE A 505 12.75 15.16 -2.44
CA PHE A 505 13.39 13.83 -2.41
C PHE A 505 12.58 12.68 -3.02
N SER A 506 11.36 12.88 -3.53
CA SER A 506 10.55 11.77 -4.07
C SER A 506 11.30 10.99 -5.17
N GLY A 507 11.27 9.67 -5.04
CA GLY A 507 12.03 8.70 -5.83
C GLY A 507 13.37 8.31 -5.18
N TRP A 508 13.93 9.14 -4.29
CA TRP A 508 15.16 8.83 -3.56
C TRP A 508 14.92 7.80 -2.45
N GLU A 509 13.69 7.66 -1.95
CA GLU A 509 13.28 6.69 -0.92
C GLU A 509 13.59 5.26 -1.34
N ALA A 510 13.36 4.93 -2.62
CA ALA A 510 13.57 3.59 -3.17
C ALA A 510 15.04 3.28 -3.46
N LEU A 511 15.90 4.29 -3.61
CA LEU A 511 17.29 4.06 -4.03
C LEU A 511 18.10 3.33 -2.96
N ARG A 512 18.71 2.21 -3.34
CA ARG A 512 19.66 1.47 -2.50
C ARG A 512 20.91 2.28 -2.17
N GLN A 513 21.53 1.98 -1.04
CA GLN A 513 22.75 2.60 -0.53
C GLN A 513 23.81 1.51 -0.31
N GLY A 514 24.68 1.31 -1.30
CA GLY A 514 25.57 0.14 -1.32
C GLY A 514 24.77 -1.15 -1.40
N ASN A 515 24.99 -2.05 -0.44
CA ASN A 515 24.29 -3.35 -0.34
C ASN A 515 23.03 -3.29 0.56
N ILE A 516 22.58 -2.10 0.94
CA ILE A 516 21.34 -1.88 1.67
C ILE A 516 20.27 -1.40 0.68
N HIS A 517 19.27 -2.24 0.44
CA HIS A 517 18.14 -2.03 -0.45
C HIS A 517 16.92 -1.59 0.35
N PHE A 518 15.98 -0.89 -0.29
CA PHE A 518 14.75 -0.41 0.35
C PHE A 518 13.52 -0.98 -0.35
N ALA A 519 12.53 -1.38 0.44
CA ALA A 519 11.25 -1.85 -0.05
C ALA A 519 10.12 -1.44 0.91
N GLY A 520 8.88 -1.46 0.41
CA GLY A 520 7.71 -0.98 1.13
C GLY A 520 6.92 0.02 0.28
N GLU A 521 5.67 0.28 0.65
CA GLU A 521 4.80 1.18 -0.12
C GLU A 521 5.40 2.58 -0.33
N HIS A 522 6.16 3.08 0.65
CA HIS A 522 6.87 4.37 0.59
C HIS A 522 7.96 4.44 -0.49
N CYS A 523 8.39 3.29 -1.03
CA CYS A 523 9.33 3.20 -2.14
C CYS A 523 8.63 3.14 -3.52
N SER A 524 7.30 3.18 -3.56
CA SER A 524 6.52 3.13 -4.79
C SER A 524 6.12 4.53 -5.23
N GLN A 525 6.39 4.89 -6.49
CA GLN A 525 5.89 6.14 -7.07
C GLN A 525 4.40 6.07 -7.43
N ASP A 526 3.97 4.91 -7.94
CA ASP A 526 2.65 4.75 -8.56
C ASP A 526 1.59 4.26 -7.57
N PHE A 527 2.03 3.66 -6.44
CA PHE A 527 1.17 2.96 -5.49
C PHE A 527 1.62 3.19 -4.04
N GLN A 528 2.09 4.40 -3.72
CA GLN A 528 2.37 4.80 -2.33
C GLN A 528 1.10 4.66 -1.49
N GLY A 529 1.21 4.15 -0.26
CA GLY A 529 0.08 3.82 0.62
C GLY A 529 -0.57 2.46 0.38
N TYR A 530 -0.40 1.86 -0.81
CA TYR A 530 -1.12 0.63 -1.18
C TYR A 530 -0.32 -0.65 -0.94
N MET A 531 -1.05 -1.77 -0.76
CA MET A 531 -0.47 -3.12 -0.73
C MET A 531 0.32 -3.45 -2.02
N GLU A 532 -0.13 -2.94 -3.17
CA GLU A 532 0.55 -3.07 -4.46
C GLU A 532 1.94 -2.44 -4.45
N GLY A 533 2.08 -1.23 -3.90
CA GLY A 533 3.38 -0.58 -3.74
C GLY A 533 4.31 -1.38 -2.84
N GLY A 534 3.79 -1.96 -1.76
CA GLY A 534 4.52 -2.89 -0.90
C GLY A 534 5.04 -4.10 -1.67
N ALA A 535 4.16 -4.86 -2.33
CA ALA A 535 4.54 -6.08 -3.04
C ALA A 535 5.50 -5.80 -4.21
N SER A 536 5.19 -4.81 -5.05
CA SER A 536 5.98 -4.49 -6.25
C SER A 536 7.38 -3.97 -5.94
N THR A 537 7.55 -3.18 -4.88
CA THR A 537 8.88 -2.73 -4.43
C THR A 537 9.69 -3.86 -3.80
N GLY A 538 9.03 -4.84 -3.14
CA GLY A 538 9.67 -6.08 -2.72
C GLY A 538 10.25 -6.87 -3.90
N VAL A 539 9.50 -6.97 -5.01
CA VAL A 539 10.00 -7.54 -6.28
C VAL A 539 11.20 -6.75 -6.80
N ALA A 540 11.13 -5.41 -6.78
CA ALA A 540 12.21 -4.56 -7.26
C ALA A 540 13.52 -4.77 -6.47
N ALA A 541 13.45 -4.73 -5.13
CA ALA A 541 14.61 -4.94 -4.26
C ALA A 541 15.24 -6.34 -4.45
N ALA A 542 14.42 -7.39 -4.59
CA ALA A 542 14.94 -8.72 -4.91
C ALA A 542 15.68 -8.72 -6.26
N ASN A 543 15.14 -8.07 -7.29
CA ASN A 543 15.78 -7.99 -8.61
C ASN A 543 17.11 -7.22 -8.59
N GLU A 544 17.27 -6.24 -7.71
CA GLU A 544 18.56 -5.55 -7.51
C GLU A 544 19.63 -6.53 -7.01
N ILE A 545 19.33 -7.32 -5.98
CA ILE A 545 20.25 -8.34 -5.46
C ILE A 545 20.56 -9.37 -6.55
N LEU A 546 19.54 -9.86 -7.25
CA LEU A 546 19.71 -10.83 -8.34
C LEU A 546 20.58 -10.30 -9.48
N ALA A 547 20.56 -9.00 -9.74
CA ALA A 547 21.41 -8.37 -10.74
C ALA A 547 22.87 -8.30 -10.26
N ASP A 548 23.11 -8.08 -8.97
CA ASP A 548 24.46 -8.07 -8.40
C ASP A 548 25.05 -9.49 -8.38
N LEU A 549 24.26 -10.51 -8.00
CA LEU A 549 24.67 -11.92 -7.98
C LEU A 549 25.01 -12.49 -9.36
N LYS A 550 24.54 -11.87 -10.46
CA LYS A 550 24.93 -12.25 -11.83
C LYS A 550 26.25 -11.65 -12.28
N LYS A 551 26.75 -10.63 -11.58
CA LYS A 551 28.00 -9.93 -11.91
C LYS A 551 29.17 -10.41 -11.06
N ALA A 552 28.89 -11.00 -9.90
CA ALA A 552 29.85 -11.72 -9.07
C ALA A 552 30.17 -13.08 -9.69
#